data_AF-A0A7Y5H7A5-F1
#
_entry.id   AF-A0A7Y5H7A5-F1
#
_cell.length_a   1.000
_cell.length_b   1.000
_cell.length_c   1.000
_cell.angle_alpha   90.00
_cell.angle_beta   90.00
_cell.angle_gamma   90.00
#
_symmetry.space_group_name_H-M   'P 1'
#
loop_
_entity.id
_entity.type
_entity.pdbx_description
1 polymer ?
#
loop_
_entity_poly.entity_id
_entity_poly.type
_entity_poly.pdbx_seq_one_letter_code
_entity_poly.pdbx_strand_id
1 'polypeptide(L)'
;MPRVYNWQLGREMSYWYPEVRAKKQFGAIFDVNKCIACQTCTLACKTTWTSGKGQESMLWNNVESKPYGFYPLGWDVKLLDMLGAQDWKGKTYQGKTIFESAPAGERVLGWRPDSRDYAYPNVGEDDCAGDITKGAHMTLPHMNWFFYLARICNHCTYPGCLAACPRGSIYKRPEDGIVLVDQGKCRGYQECVKACPYKKVFFNPMTGTSEKCIGCYPKQEQGLAPQCFSNCIGKIRMAGSISKPDQMREDNPIDYLIHVKKIALPLFPQFGLEPNVYYVPPLHAPAAFLTQIFGPGVEEATKAYLNAPNDPDLMGLLALFGSTEQIIPRFRRVGGEMLGLDEDGTELIRVPIQEPKYIRMAVDAARGVLLTNVP
;
A
#
# COMPACT_ATOMS: atom_id res chain seq x y z
N MET A 1 -6.03 -2.84 28.58
CA MET A 1 -5.91 -3.26 27.16
C MET A 1 -4.96 -4.44 27.11
N PRO A 2 -5.26 -5.51 26.35
CA PRO A 2 -4.29 -6.56 26.05
C PRO A 2 -2.96 -6.03 25.50
N ARG A 3 -1.89 -6.80 25.73
CA ARG A 3 -0.59 -6.63 25.08
C ARG A 3 -0.52 -7.56 23.88
N VAL A 4 -0.09 -7.04 22.74
CA VAL A 4 0.01 -7.78 21.48
C VAL A 4 1.38 -7.49 20.84
N TYR A 5 1.94 -8.47 20.12
CA TYR A 5 3.26 -8.31 19.51
C TYR A 5 3.16 -7.80 18.08
N ASN A 6 3.72 -6.61 17.82
CA ASN A 6 3.82 -6.05 16.47
C ASN A 6 5.25 -6.17 15.95
N TRP A 7 5.45 -7.12 15.04
CA TRP A 7 6.76 -7.42 14.48
C TRP A 7 7.31 -6.27 13.60
N GLN A 8 6.44 -5.44 13.02
CA GLN A 8 6.86 -4.27 12.24
C GLN A 8 7.40 -3.14 13.14
N LEU A 9 7.05 -3.15 14.43
CA LEU A 9 7.61 -2.25 15.44
C LEU A 9 8.76 -2.88 16.23
N GLY A 10 8.94 -4.20 16.13
CA GLY A 10 9.91 -4.96 16.92
C GLY A 10 9.63 -4.92 18.42
N ARG A 11 8.36 -4.76 18.83
CA ARG A 11 7.96 -4.70 20.25
C ARG A 11 6.50 -5.08 20.48
N GLU A 12 6.17 -5.34 21.74
CA GLU A 12 4.78 -5.35 22.20
C GLU A 12 4.18 -3.95 22.29
N MET A 13 2.88 -3.86 22.04
CA MET A 13 2.08 -2.64 22.19
C MET A 13 0.72 -2.95 22.80
N SER A 14 0.03 -1.91 23.25
CA SER A 14 -1.36 -2.03 23.72
C SER A 14 -2.33 -2.07 22.54
N TYR A 15 -3.29 -2.98 22.55
CA TYR A 15 -4.40 -3.02 21.60
C TYR A 15 -5.71 -3.36 22.30
N TRP A 16 -6.84 -2.93 21.75
CA TRP A 16 -8.14 -3.07 22.43
C TRP A 16 -8.60 -4.54 22.55
N TYR A 17 -8.29 -5.36 21.55
CA TYR A 17 -8.64 -6.79 21.51
C TYR A 17 -7.39 -7.66 21.72
N PRO A 18 -7.56 -8.93 22.15
CA PRO A 18 -6.44 -9.88 22.19
C PRO A 18 -5.89 -10.15 20.78
N GLU A 19 -4.66 -10.64 20.71
CA GLU A 19 -4.03 -11.00 19.44
C GLU A 19 -4.77 -12.16 18.77
N VAL A 20 -5.32 -11.90 17.58
CA VAL A 20 -5.95 -12.90 16.73
C VAL A 20 -5.49 -12.68 15.30
N ARG A 21 -4.74 -13.65 14.76
CA ARG A 21 -4.28 -13.65 13.37
C ARG A 21 -5.16 -14.58 12.53
N ALA A 22 -5.49 -14.15 11.31
CA ALA A 22 -6.23 -14.97 10.35
C ALA A 22 -5.38 -16.17 9.89
N LYS A 23 -6.03 -17.18 9.30
CA LYS A 23 -5.37 -18.37 8.73
C LYS A 23 -4.44 -18.00 7.58
N LYS A 24 -4.95 -17.20 6.64
CA LYS A 24 -4.17 -16.47 5.63
C LYS A 24 -4.43 -14.99 5.83
N GLN A 25 -3.42 -14.15 5.64
CA GLN A 25 -3.59 -12.69 5.72
C GLN A 25 -3.54 -12.10 4.32
N PHE A 26 -4.61 -11.44 3.88
CA PHE A 26 -4.61 -10.64 2.65
C PHE A 26 -3.43 -9.68 2.67
N GLY A 27 -2.62 -9.75 1.62
CA GLY A 27 -1.41 -8.98 1.43
C GLY A 27 -1.34 -8.36 0.06
N ALA A 28 -0.66 -7.23 -0.01
CA ALA A 28 -0.31 -6.61 -1.28
C ALA A 28 1.04 -5.91 -1.21
N ILE A 29 1.72 -5.85 -2.35
CA ILE A 29 2.96 -5.08 -2.54
C ILE A 29 2.77 -4.13 -3.71
N PHE A 30 3.07 -2.85 -3.50
CA PHE A 30 3.06 -1.81 -4.51
C PHE A 30 4.48 -1.33 -4.79
N ASP A 31 5.00 -1.61 -5.98
CA ASP A 31 6.27 -1.08 -6.45
C ASP A 31 6.09 0.34 -7.01
N VAL A 32 6.21 1.33 -6.14
CA VAL A 32 5.96 2.73 -6.52
C VAL A 32 7.05 3.33 -7.41
N ASN A 33 8.17 2.62 -7.65
CA ASN A 33 9.14 2.99 -8.68
C ASN A 33 8.57 2.88 -10.10
N LYS A 34 7.54 2.04 -10.29
CA LYS A 34 6.86 1.83 -11.57
C LYS A 34 5.55 2.62 -11.68
N CYS A 35 5.18 3.37 -10.64
CA CYS A 35 3.91 4.10 -10.63
C CYS A 35 3.99 5.32 -11.54
N ILE A 36 2.95 5.52 -12.35
CA ILE A 36 2.83 6.64 -13.31
C ILE A 36 1.59 7.49 -13.04
N ALA A 37 0.97 7.35 -11.86
CA ALA A 37 -0.25 8.06 -11.44
C ALA A 37 -1.40 8.16 -12.45
N CYS A 38 -1.53 7.24 -13.42
CA CYS A 38 -2.56 7.29 -14.45
C CYS A 38 -4.03 7.20 -13.95
N GLN A 39 -4.24 7.06 -12.63
CA GLN A 39 -5.54 6.92 -11.96
C GLN A 39 -6.42 5.75 -12.45
N THR A 40 -5.95 4.88 -13.34
CA THR A 40 -6.73 3.74 -13.85
C THR A 40 -7.18 2.81 -12.72
N CYS A 41 -6.32 2.57 -11.73
CA CYS A 41 -6.65 1.78 -10.55
C CYS A 41 -7.73 2.43 -9.66
N THR A 42 -7.76 3.78 -9.60
CA THR A 42 -8.78 4.58 -8.90
C THR A 42 -10.11 4.41 -9.61
N LEU A 43 -10.15 4.63 -10.93
CA LEU A 43 -11.36 4.48 -11.73
C LEU A 43 -11.89 3.05 -11.74
N ALA A 44 -11.01 2.05 -11.88
CA ALA A 44 -11.42 0.64 -11.87
C ALA A 44 -12.08 0.25 -10.55
N CYS A 45 -11.56 0.70 -9.41
CA CYS A 45 -12.20 0.48 -8.12
C CYS A 45 -13.53 1.26 -8.01
N LYS A 46 -13.51 2.52 -8.47
CA LYS A 46 -14.66 3.43 -8.41
C LYS A 46 -15.87 2.86 -9.13
N THR A 47 -15.70 2.47 -10.39
CA THR A 47 -16.77 1.98 -11.26
C THR A 47 -17.28 0.61 -10.82
N THR A 48 -16.42 -0.25 -10.27
CA THR A 48 -16.84 -1.57 -9.78
C THR A 48 -17.59 -1.51 -8.46
N TRP A 49 -17.18 -0.67 -7.51
CA TRP A 49 -17.65 -0.80 -6.11
C TRP A 49 -18.34 0.44 -5.52
N THR A 50 -18.05 1.64 -6.02
CA THR A 50 -18.45 2.89 -5.35
C THR A 50 -19.15 3.87 -6.30
N SER A 51 -19.96 3.34 -7.21
CA SER A 51 -20.73 4.07 -8.22
C SER A 51 -22.16 4.41 -7.78
N GLY A 52 -22.57 4.00 -6.58
CA GLY A 52 -23.88 4.25 -6.00
C GLY A 52 -24.01 5.63 -5.34
N LYS A 53 -25.25 5.96 -4.96
CA LYS A 53 -25.60 7.24 -4.31
C LYS A 53 -24.91 7.36 -2.94
N GLY A 54 -24.36 8.53 -2.68
CA GLY A 54 -23.64 8.83 -1.43
C GLY A 54 -22.22 8.25 -1.39
N GLN A 55 -21.78 7.58 -2.45
CA GLN A 55 -20.43 7.04 -2.58
C GLN A 55 -19.54 7.93 -3.46
N GLU A 56 -20.01 9.10 -3.90
CA GLU A 56 -19.33 9.98 -4.87
C GLU A 56 -17.90 10.31 -4.41
N SER A 57 -17.74 10.65 -3.12
CA SER A 57 -16.47 10.92 -2.45
C SER A 57 -15.78 9.69 -1.85
N MET A 58 -16.15 8.47 -2.24
CA MET A 58 -15.49 7.26 -1.77
C MET A 58 -14.48 6.77 -2.79
N LEU A 59 -13.21 7.06 -2.55
CA LEU A 59 -12.09 6.46 -3.30
C LEU A 59 -11.41 5.40 -2.44
N TRP A 60 -12.01 4.19 -2.46
CA TRP A 60 -11.45 3.02 -1.77
C TRP A 60 -10.01 2.74 -2.22
N ASN A 61 -9.75 2.87 -3.52
CA ASN A 61 -8.42 3.07 -4.08
C ASN A 61 -8.28 4.53 -4.51
N ASN A 62 -7.19 5.19 -4.11
CA ASN A 62 -6.78 6.49 -4.65
C ASN A 62 -5.28 6.48 -4.95
N VAL A 63 -4.82 7.43 -5.75
CA VAL A 63 -3.39 7.74 -5.91
C VAL A 63 -3.22 9.20 -5.55
N GLU A 64 -2.13 9.53 -4.85
CA GLU A 64 -1.78 10.90 -4.47
C GLU A 64 -0.30 11.13 -4.74
N SER A 65 0.08 12.37 -5.04
CA SER A 65 1.49 12.74 -5.18
C SER A 65 2.07 13.07 -3.80
N LYS A 66 3.28 12.63 -3.49
CA LYS A 66 3.98 13.01 -2.25
C LYS A 66 5.13 13.95 -2.58
N PRO A 67 5.41 14.95 -1.74
CA PRO A 67 4.89 15.09 -0.37
C PRO A 67 3.59 15.90 -0.22
N TYR A 68 3.13 16.63 -1.24
CA TYR A 68 2.09 17.66 -1.08
C TYR A 68 0.66 17.25 -1.45
N GLY A 69 0.47 16.07 -2.03
CA GLY A 69 -0.84 15.52 -2.35
C GLY A 69 -1.43 14.64 -1.23
N PHE A 70 -2.74 14.75 -1.05
CA PHE A 70 -3.46 14.08 0.02
C PHE A 70 -4.88 13.69 -0.39
N TYR A 71 -5.36 12.59 0.17
CA TYR A 71 -6.79 12.28 0.15
C TYR A 71 -7.23 11.39 1.33
N PRO A 72 -8.05 11.89 2.28
CA PRO A 72 -8.49 13.28 2.45
C PRO A 72 -7.32 14.22 2.78
N LEU A 73 -7.57 15.53 2.71
CA LEU A 73 -6.55 16.57 2.95
C LEU A 73 -5.86 16.39 4.31
N GLY A 74 -4.53 16.27 4.26
CA GLY A 74 -3.65 16.14 5.41
C GLY A 74 -3.85 14.88 6.27
N TRP A 75 -4.34 13.77 5.70
CA TRP A 75 -4.66 12.54 6.45
C TRP A 75 -3.52 12.02 7.32
N ASP A 76 -2.28 12.05 6.82
CA ASP A 76 -1.06 11.61 7.48
C ASP A 76 -0.48 12.71 8.38
N VAL A 77 -0.27 13.91 7.86
CA VAL A 77 0.38 15.01 8.59
C VAL A 77 -0.42 15.43 9.82
N LYS A 78 -1.75 15.52 9.75
CA LYS A 78 -2.60 15.85 10.91
C LYS A 78 -2.47 14.80 12.01
N LEU A 79 -2.35 13.52 11.64
CA LEU A 79 -2.20 12.45 12.63
C LEU A 79 -0.79 12.38 13.22
N LEU A 80 0.24 12.63 12.40
CA LEU A 80 1.61 12.73 12.86
C LEU A 80 1.79 13.89 13.83
N ASP A 81 1.16 15.04 13.56
CA ASP A 81 1.16 16.20 14.45
C ASP A 81 0.53 15.86 15.82
N MET A 82 -0.63 15.18 15.83
CA MET A 82 -1.26 14.69 17.07
C MET A 82 -0.38 13.71 17.86
N LEU A 83 0.45 12.93 17.17
CA LEU A 83 1.37 11.96 17.80
C LEU A 83 2.66 12.60 18.29
N GLY A 84 3.02 13.79 17.79
CA GLY A 84 4.29 14.45 18.05
C GLY A 84 5.50 13.72 17.44
N ALA A 85 6.68 14.32 17.61
CA ALA A 85 7.95 13.73 17.20
C ALA A 85 8.28 12.52 18.08
N GLN A 86 8.66 11.41 17.45
CA GLN A 86 8.94 10.13 18.11
C GLN A 86 10.02 9.36 17.36
N ASP A 87 10.76 8.51 18.08
CA ASP A 87 12.02 7.94 17.56
C ASP A 87 12.00 6.41 17.39
N TRP A 88 12.84 5.96 16.47
CA TRP A 88 13.25 4.57 16.31
C TRP A 88 14.63 4.37 16.95
N LYS A 89 14.78 3.31 17.74
CA LYS A 89 16.09 2.85 18.24
C LYS A 89 16.52 1.65 17.41
N GLY A 90 17.35 1.89 16.40
CA GLY A 90 17.65 0.88 15.39
C GLY A 90 16.38 0.45 14.65
N LYS A 91 16.02 -0.84 14.73
CA LYS A 91 14.81 -1.40 14.08
C LYS A 91 13.59 -1.46 14.99
N THR A 92 13.69 -1.00 16.24
CA THR A 92 12.60 -1.04 17.21
C THR A 92 12.02 0.36 17.44
N TYR A 93 10.71 0.51 17.26
CA TYR A 93 10.01 1.77 17.51
C TYR A 93 9.81 2.01 19.01
N GLN A 94 10.28 3.15 19.53
CA GLN A 94 10.18 3.47 20.96
C GLN A 94 8.98 4.36 21.30
N GLY A 95 8.39 4.99 20.29
CA GLY A 95 7.23 5.85 20.45
C GLY A 95 5.94 5.11 20.84
N LYS A 96 4.90 5.86 21.19
CA LYS A 96 3.53 5.40 21.41
C LYS A 96 2.75 5.32 20.09
N THR A 97 2.02 4.23 19.92
CA THR A 97 1.08 4.03 18.80
C THR A 97 -0.20 4.85 18.99
N ILE A 98 -1.08 4.87 17.98
CA ILE A 98 -2.39 5.55 18.11
C ILE A 98 -3.30 4.91 19.18
N PHE A 99 -3.03 3.67 19.59
CA PHE A 99 -3.75 3.00 20.68
C PHE A 99 -3.22 3.45 22.04
N GLU A 100 -1.91 3.64 22.16
CA GLU A 100 -1.23 4.04 23.40
C GLU A 100 -1.34 5.54 23.68
N SER A 101 -1.58 6.35 22.65
CA SER A 101 -1.78 7.80 22.72
C SER A 101 -3.25 8.23 22.73
N ALA A 102 -4.20 7.28 22.79
CA ALA A 102 -5.62 7.60 22.79
C ALA A 102 -6.03 8.40 24.05
N PRO A 103 -6.80 9.51 23.92
CA PRO A 103 -7.32 10.25 25.07
C PRO A 103 -8.24 9.40 25.97
N ALA A 104 -8.44 9.84 27.21
CA ALA A 104 -9.38 9.19 28.12
C ALA A 104 -10.79 9.14 27.53
N GLY A 105 -11.42 7.96 27.55
CA GLY A 105 -12.73 7.73 26.93
C GLY A 105 -12.67 7.32 25.46
N GLU A 106 -11.51 7.40 24.81
CA GLU A 106 -11.32 6.97 23.43
C GLU A 106 -10.50 5.68 23.35
N ARG A 107 -10.77 4.87 22.31
CA ARG A 107 -10.04 3.62 22.07
C ARG A 107 -8.84 3.79 21.14
N VAL A 108 -8.86 4.84 20.32
CA VAL A 108 -7.89 5.07 19.24
C VAL A 108 -7.76 6.58 19.03
N LEU A 109 -6.53 7.09 19.06
CA LEU A 109 -6.23 8.46 18.66
C LEU A 109 -6.58 8.66 17.18
N GLY A 110 -7.38 9.68 16.90
CA GLY A 110 -7.71 10.03 15.52
C GLY A 110 -8.60 11.26 15.43
N TRP A 111 -8.75 11.73 14.20
CA TRP A 111 -9.58 12.89 13.87
C TRP A 111 -10.52 12.50 12.73
N ARG A 112 -11.68 13.14 12.67
CA ARG A 112 -12.68 12.91 11.63
C ARG A 112 -12.53 13.96 10.53
N PRO A 113 -12.32 13.56 9.26
CA PRO A 113 -12.32 14.51 8.16
C PRO A 113 -13.70 15.07 7.87
N ASP A 114 -13.74 16.35 7.51
CA ASP A 114 -14.94 17.05 7.11
C ASP A 114 -15.16 16.90 5.59
N SER A 115 -16.33 17.30 5.11
CA SER A 115 -16.68 17.22 3.68
C SER A 115 -15.69 17.97 2.78
N ARG A 116 -15.14 19.09 3.26
CA ARG A 116 -14.12 19.87 2.55
C ARG A 116 -12.81 19.10 2.36
N ASP A 117 -12.43 18.24 3.31
CA ASP A 117 -11.21 17.44 3.17
C ASP A 117 -11.32 16.38 2.06
N TYR A 118 -12.55 16.05 1.62
CA TYR A 118 -12.83 15.13 0.51
C TYR A 118 -13.24 15.82 -0.81
N ALA A 119 -13.45 17.14 -0.79
CA ALA A 119 -14.09 17.87 -1.88
C ALA A 119 -13.28 17.84 -3.18
N TYR A 120 -11.96 17.73 -3.06
CA TYR A 120 -11.05 17.76 -4.20
C TYR A 120 -10.11 16.56 -4.15
N PRO A 121 -10.55 15.41 -4.70
CA PRO A 121 -9.67 14.27 -4.87
C PRO A 121 -8.43 14.67 -5.69
N ASN A 122 -7.26 14.20 -5.27
CA ASN A 122 -6.00 14.40 -6.00
C ASN A 122 -5.52 15.86 -6.06
N VAL A 123 -5.92 16.72 -5.12
CA VAL A 123 -5.24 18.02 -4.92
C VAL A 123 -3.77 17.79 -4.61
N GLY A 124 -2.91 18.61 -5.21
CA GLY A 124 -1.46 18.47 -5.15
C GLY A 124 -0.92 17.43 -6.15
N GLU A 125 -1.68 17.04 -7.17
CA GLU A 125 -1.17 16.22 -8.27
C GLU A 125 0.03 16.89 -8.94
N ASP A 126 1.10 16.12 -9.12
CA ASP A 126 2.39 16.55 -9.68
C ASP A 126 3.02 17.77 -8.99
N ASP A 127 2.54 18.10 -7.79
CA ASP A 127 3.12 19.16 -6.98
C ASP A 127 4.43 18.67 -6.35
N CYS A 128 5.53 19.26 -6.82
CA CYS A 128 6.90 18.96 -6.42
C CYS A 128 7.56 20.07 -5.62
N ALA A 129 6.86 21.20 -5.44
CA ALA A 129 7.36 22.37 -4.74
C ALA A 129 6.19 23.05 -4.05
N GLY A 130 6.27 23.20 -2.72
CA GLY A 130 5.38 24.12 -2.01
C GLY A 130 5.59 25.57 -2.48
N ASP A 131 5.31 26.55 -1.64
CA ASP A 131 5.43 27.96 -2.06
C ASP A 131 6.83 28.32 -2.59
N ILE A 132 6.92 28.65 -3.88
CA ILE A 132 8.19 29.04 -4.52
C ILE A 132 8.51 30.50 -4.17
N THR A 133 9.55 30.71 -3.37
CA THR A 133 10.01 32.06 -3.02
C THR A 133 10.67 32.77 -4.20
N LYS A 134 10.50 34.09 -4.31
CA LYS A 134 11.15 34.93 -5.32
C LYS A 134 12.68 34.73 -5.29
N GLY A 135 13.27 34.35 -6.44
CA GLY A 135 14.71 34.05 -6.56
C GLY A 135 15.05 32.56 -6.55
N ALA A 136 14.06 31.68 -6.35
CA ALA A 136 14.24 30.25 -6.55
C ALA A 136 14.64 29.96 -8.01
N HIS A 137 15.66 29.13 -8.17
CA HIS A 137 16.17 28.64 -9.45
C HIS A 137 16.54 27.17 -9.29
N MET A 138 16.57 26.44 -10.41
CA MET A 138 16.96 25.03 -10.39
C MET A 138 18.42 24.89 -9.99
N THR A 139 18.66 24.18 -8.89
CA THR A 139 19.99 23.76 -8.44
C THR A 139 20.08 22.24 -8.52
N LEU A 140 21.24 21.72 -8.93
CA LEU A 140 21.52 20.29 -8.99
C LEU A 140 22.30 19.84 -7.74
N PRO A 141 21.97 18.69 -7.13
CA PRO A 141 20.87 17.78 -7.49
C PRO A 141 19.50 18.42 -7.24
N HIS A 142 18.51 18.10 -8.09
CA HIS A 142 17.19 18.72 -8.08
C HIS A 142 16.60 18.78 -6.66
N MET A 143 16.34 19.99 -6.14
CA MET A 143 15.75 20.18 -4.82
C MET A 143 14.31 19.64 -4.74
N ASN A 144 13.61 19.66 -5.88
CA ASN A 144 12.22 19.25 -5.99
C ASN A 144 12.15 17.77 -6.36
N TRP A 145 11.36 17.02 -5.60
CA TRP A 145 11.10 15.61 -5.82
C TRP A 145 9.64 15.36 -5.52
N PHE A 146 9.06 14.39 -6.22
CA PHE A 146 7.76 13.86 -5.88
C PHE A 146 7.68 12.41 -6.35
N PHE A 147 6.77 11.65 -5.77
CA PHE A 147 6.45 10.31 -6.25
C PHE A 147 4.97 10.03 -6.01
N TYR A 148 4.47 8.97 -6.63
CA TYR A 148 3.07 8.61 -6.54
C TYR A 148 2.82 7.52 -5.51
N LEU A 149 1.94 7.81 -4.56
CA LEU A 149 1.54 6.89 -3.51
C LEU A 149 0.11 6.40 -3.77
N ALA A 150 0.01 5.23 -4.39
CA ALA A 150 -1.26 4.53 -4.52
C ALA A 150 -1.68 3.92 -3.16
N ARG A 151 -2.91 4.17 -2.70
CA ARG A 151 -3.39 3.66 -1.40
C ARG A 151 -4.75 2.97 -1.49
N ILE A 152 -4.86 1.88 -0.75
CA ILE A 152 -6.12 1.16 -0.45
C ILE A 152 -6.27 0.99 1.07
N CYS A 153 -7.33 0.31 1.53
CA CYS A 153 -7.35 -0.15 2.92
C CYS A 153 -6.24 -1.19 3.14
N ASN A 154 -5.50 -1.06 4.24
CA ASN A 154 -4.38 -1.96 4.54
C ASN A 154 -4.80 -3.30 5.17
N HIS A 155 -6.10 -3.51 5.41
CA HIS A 155 -6.66 -4.72 6.05
C HIS A 155 -5.81 -5.21 7.24
N CYS A 156 -5.43 -4.27 8.12
CA CYS A 156 -4.36 -4.41 9.10
C CYS A 156 -4.57 -5.58 10.07
N THR A 157 -3.49 -6.08 10.68
CA THR A 157 -3.57 -7.14 11.72
C THR A 157 -4.24 -6.62 12.99
N TYR A 158 -3.98 -5.35 13.35
CA TYR A 158 -4.60 -4.66 14.48
C TYR A 158 -5.41 -3.45 13.98
N PRO A 159 -6.62 -3.63 13.42
CA PRO A 159 -7.34 -2.53 12.78
C PRO A 159 -7.85 -1.51 13.82
N GLY A 160 -7.47 -0.24 13.64
CA GLY A 160 -8.01 0.87 14.44
C GLY A 160 -9.51 1.09 14.25
N CYS A 161 -10.02 0.90 13.03
CA CYS A 161 -11.45 1.02 12.76
C CYS A 161 -12.29 -0.06 13.49
N LEU A 162 -11.75 -1.28 13.61
CA LEU A 162 -12.38 -2.37 14.36
C LEU A 162 -12.38 -2.06 15.86
N ALA A 163 -11.22 -1.66 16.41
CA ALA A 163 -11.10 -1.24 17.80
C ALA A 163 -12.09 -0.14 18.19
N ALA A 164 -12.25 0.88 17.35
CA ALA A 164 -13.07 2.05 17.65
C ALA A 164 -14.57 1.82 17.51
N CYS A 165 -15.03 0.84 16.72
CA CYS A 165 -16.46 0.66 16.46
C CYS A 165 -17.22 0.27 17.76
N PRO A 166 -18.10 1.13 18.31
CA PRO A 166 -18.79 0.83 19.57
C PRO A 166 -19.81 -0.30 19.39
N ARG A 167 -20.35 -0.45 18.17
CA ARG A 167 -21.39 -1.42 17.83
C ARG A 167 -20.86 -2.81 17.47
N GLY A 168 -19.56 -2.93 17.22
CA GLY A 168 -18.94 -4.18 16.73
C GLY A 168 -19.39 -4.56 15.31
N SER A 169 -19.71 -3.58 14.46
CA SER A 169 -20.12 -3.82 13.07
C SER A 169 -18.94 -4.13 12.14
N ILE A 170 -17.70 -3.84 12.57
CA ILE A 170 -16.49 -4.14 11.80
C ILE A 170 -15.91 -5.45 12.31
N TYR A 171 -15.53 -6.32 11.38
CA TYR A 171 -14.93 -7.61 11.68
C TYR A 171 -13.78 -7.90 10.70
N LYS A 172 -12.89 -8.80 11.10
CA LYS A 172 -11.81 -9.32 10.26
C LYS A 172 -12.11 -10.79 10.01
N ARG A 173 -12.18 -11.18 8.73
CA ARG A 173 -12.46 -12.55 8.33
C ARG A 173 -11.35 -13.50 8.79
N PRO A 174 -11.66 -14.63 9.44
CA PRO A 174 -10.65 -15.57 9.92
C PRO A 174 -9.91 -16.33 8.80
N GLU A 175 -10.52 -16.49 7.63
CA GLU A 175 -9.98 -17.25 6.50
C GLU A 175 -8.91 -16.48 5.71
N ASP A 176 -9.12 -15.18 5.45
CA ASP A 176 -8.30 -14.36 4.55
C ASP A 176 -7.82 -13.03 5.18
N GLY A 177 -8.21 -12.71 6.41
CA GLY A 177 -7.79 -11.49 7.09
C GLY A 177 -8.34 -10.19 6.51
N ILE A 178 -9.30 -10.25 5.57
CA ILE A 178 -9.97 -9.07 5.02
C ILE A 178 -10.89 -8.46 6.08
N VAL A 179 -10.63 -7.20 6.43
CA VAL A 179 -11.49 -6.39 7.31
C VAL A 179 -12.70 -5.85 6.55
N LEU A 180 -13.92 -6.09 7.05
CA LEU A 180 -15.19 -5.67 6.44
C LEU A 180 -16.07 -4.90 7.44
N VAL A 181 -17.04 -4.13 6.89
CA VAL A 181 -18.12 -3.50 7.68
C VAL A 181 -19.42 -4.24 7.36
N ASP A 182 -20.02 -4.85 8.37
CA ASP A 182 -21.36 -5.43 8.30
C ASP A 182 -22.40 -4.31 8.13
N GLN A 183 -22.94 -4.18 6.92
CA GLN A 183 -23.91 -3.14 6.58
C GLN A 183 -25.24 -3.31 7.34
N GLY A 184 -25.63 -4.53 7.72
CA GLY A 184 -26.84 -4.79 8.51
C GLY A 184 -26.72 -4.34 9.96
N LYS A 185 -25.51 -4.39 10.53
CA LYS A 185 -25.22 -3.94 11.91
C LYS A 185 -24.77 -2.48 12.00
N CYS A 186 -24.27 -1.89 10.91
CA CYS A 186 -23.76 -0.52 10.93
C CYS A 186 -24.88 0.50 11.16
N ARG A 187 -24.60 1.53 11.97
CA ARG A 187 -25.54 2.63 12.27
C ARG A 187 -24.88 4.02 12.16
N GLY A 188 -23.75 4.11 11.46
CA GLY A 188 -23.19 5.42 11.10
C GLY A 188 -22.57 6.23 12.23
N TYR A 189 -22.13 5.61 13.34
CA TYR A 189 -21.47 6.30 14.46
C TYR A 189 -20.16 7.01 14.07
N GLN A 190 -19.54 6.63 12.93
CA GLN A 190 -18.35 7.27 12.36
C GLN A 190 -17.07 7.24 13.22
N GLU A 191 -17.08 6.60 14.39
CA GLU A 191 -15.85 6.35 15.18
C GLU A 191 -14.78 5.60 14.36
N CYS A 192 -15.19 4.71 13.46
CA CYS A 192 -14.28 4.03 12.55
C CYS A 192 -13.66 4.94 11.47
N VAL A 193 -14.36 6.00 11.05
CA VAL A 193 -13.87 7.02 10.11
C VAL A 193 -12.80 7.87 10.80
N LYS A 194 -13.06 8.28 12.05
CA LYS A 194 -12.11 8.99 12.91
C LYS A 194 -10.85 8.16 13.17
N ALA A 195 -11.03 6.93 13.64
CA ALA A 195 -9.97 6.07 14.15
C ALA A 195 -9.06 5.45 13.08
N CYS A 196 -9.50 5.33 11.82
CA CYS A 196 -8.62 4.81 10.78
C CYS A 196 -7.52 5.85 10.48
N PRO A 197 -6.24 5.56 10.73
CA PRO A 197 -5.19 6.54 10.50
C PRO A 197 -5.01 6.83 9.01
N TYR A 198 -5.23 5.83 8.16
CA TYR A 198 -5.17 5.94 6.70
C TYR A 198 -6.43 6.56 6.07
N LYS A 199 -7.47 6.85 6.87
CA LYS A 199 -8.77 7.37 6.42
C LYS A 199 -9.40 6.57 5.27
N LYS A 200 -9.36 5.23 5.42
CA LYS A 200 -9.89 4.25 4.45
C LYS A 200 -11.23 3.65 4.85
N VAL A 201 -11.94 4.33 5.74
CA VAL A 201 -13.34 4.09 6.06
C VAL A 201 -14.08 5.38 5.76
N PHE A 202 -15.14 5.28 4.97
CA PHE A 202 -15.93 6.39 4.48
C PHE A 202 -17.34 6.30 5.06
N PHE A 203 -18.02 7.42 5.22
CA PHE A 203 -19.42 7.44 5.64
C PHE A 203 -20.30 7.74 4.43
N ASN A 204 -21.33 6.92 4.22
CA ASN A 204 -22.34 7.15 3.21
C ASN A 204 -23.54 7.84 3.87
N PRO A 205 -23.77 9.14 3.60
CA PRO A 205 -24.89 9.87 4.20
C PRO A 205 -26.26 9.39 3.70
N MET A 206 -26.33 8.73 2.53
CA MET A 206 -27.58 8.26 1.94
C MET A 206 -28.07 6.97 2.60
N THR A 207 -27.16 6.08 2.98
CA THR A 207 -27.51 4.83 3.68
C THR A 207 -27.42 4.95 5.20
N GLY A 208 -26.74 5.99 5.71
CA GLY A 208 -26.45 6.12 7.14
C GLY A 208 -25.45 5.09 7.65
N THR A 209 -24.66 4.48 6.77
CA THR A 209 -23.66 3.45 7.12
C THR A 209 -22.25 3.86 6.70
N SER A 210 -21.26 3.23 7.31
CA SER A 210 -19.87 3.36 6.87
C SER A 210 -19.50 2.25 5.91
N GLU A 211 -18.65 2.59 4.95
CA GLU A 211 -18.20 1.73 3.87
C GLU A 211 -16.67 1.81 3.73
N LYS A 212 -16.07 0.77 3.15
CA LYS A 212 -14.61 0.71 2.95
C LYS A 212 -14.25 -0.29 1.87
N CYS A 213 -13.00 -0.20 1.38
CA CYS A 213 -12.42 -1.23 0.52
C CYS A 213 -12.68 -2.63 1.11
N ILE A 214 -13.25 -3.51 0.28
CA ILE A 214 -13.60 -4.87 0.64
C ILE A 214 -12.53 -5.89 0.21
N GLY A 215 -11.33 -5.43 -0.19
CA GLY A 215 -10.26 -6.28 -0.72
C GLY A 215 -10.63 -6.99 -2.04
N CYS A 216 -11.71 -6.58 -2.70
CA CYS A 216 -12.38 -7.36 -3.75
C CYS A 216 -12.57 -8.83 -3.35
N TYR A 217 -13.03 -9.09 -2.11
CA TYR A 217 -13.14 -10.45 -1.60
C TYR A 217 -13.87 -11.44 -2.54
N PRO A 218 -14.90 -11.06 -3.34
CA PRO A 218 -15.51 -11.99 -4.29
C PRO A 218 -14.55 -12.48 -5.37
N LYS A 219 -13.57 -11.64 -5.79
CA LYS A 219 -12.49 -12.05 -6.69
C LYS A 219 -11.43 -12.89 -5.97
N GLN A 220 -11.07 -12.50 -4.75
CA GLN A 220 -10.07 -13.22 -3.95
C GLN A 220 -10.50 -14.67 -3.68
N GLU A 221 -11.78 -14.92 -3.42
CA GLU A 221 -12.36 -16.25 -3.24
C GLU A 221 -12.26 -17.14 -4.49
N GLN A 222 -12.09 -16.53 -5.66
CA GLN A 222 -11.88 -17.21 -6.94
C GLN A 222 -10.40 -17.31 -7.33
N GLY A 223 -9.47 -16.95 -6.43
CA GLY A 223 -8.04 -16.90 -6.75
C GLY A 223 -7.64 -15.73 -7.66
N LEU A 224 -8.50 -14.73 -7.83
CA LEU A 224 -8.27 -13.60 -8.72
C LEU A 224 -7.82 -12.35 -7.97
N ALA A 225 -6.91 -11.60 -8.59
CA ALA A 225 -6.41 -10.33 -8.07
C ALA A 225 -7.52 -9.26 -8.00
N PRO A 226 -7.44 -8.31 -7.06
CA PRO A 226 -8.43 -7.24 -6.94
C PRO A 226 -8.50 -6.37 -8.20
N GLN A 227 -9.64 -5.73 -8.46
CA GLN A 227 -9.85 -4.99 -9.71
C GLN A 227 -8.81 -3.88 -9.96
N CYS A 228 -8.39 -3.18 -8.91
CA CYS A 228 -7.36 -2.14 -9.01
C CYS A 228 -5.94 -2.68 -9.30
N PHE A 229 -5.73 -4.00 -9.23
CA PHE A 229 -4.47 -4.69 -9.52
C PHE A 229 -4.46 -5.16 -10.98
N SER A 230 -5.52 -5.87 -11.41
CA SER A 230 -5.68 -6.32 -12.80
C SER A 230 -5.62 -5.17 -13.81
N ASN A 231 -6.14 -3.99 -13.45
CA ASN A 231 -6.15 -2.81 -14.33
C ASN A 231 -4.95 -1.86 -14.11
N CYS A 232 -3.91 -2.29 -13.42
CA CYS A 232 -2.75 -1.45 -13.17
C CYS A 232 -1.83 -1.39 -14.40
N ILE A 233 -1.93 -0.31 -15.18
CA ILE A 233 -1.11 -0.09 -16.39
C ILE A 233 0.39 -0.14 -16.05
N GLY A 234 0.82 0.53 -14.98
CA GLY A 234 2.21 0.52 -14.54
C GLY A 234 2.71 -0.81 -13.98
N LYS A 235 1.83 -1.83 -13.87
CA LYS A 235 2.15 -3.15 -13.31
C LYS A 235 2.89 -3.05 -11.99
N ILE A 236 2.37 -2.22 -11.07
CA ILE A 236 3.01 -1.95 -9.78
C ILE A 236 2.52 -2.88 -8.68
N ARG A 237 1.46 -3.65 -8.89
CA ARG A 237 0.72 -4.31 -7.81
C ARG A 237 0.81 -5.82 -7.89
N MET A 238 1.14 -6.45 -6.77
CA MET A 238 1.04 -7.88 -6.57
C MET A 238 0.14 -8.14 -5.35
N ALA A 239 -0.85 -9.01 -5.50
CA ALA A 239 -1.72 -9.47 -4.41
C ALA A 239 -1.33 -10.90 -4.04
N GLY A 240 -1.52 -11.27 -2.76
CA GLY A 240 -1.34 -12.63 -2.29
C GLY A 240 -1.63 -12.76 -0.80
N SER A 241 -1.28 -13.90 -0.22
CA SER A 241 -1.37 -14.11 1.23
C SER A 241 -0.02 -13.93 1.88
N ILE A 242 0.00 -13.15 2.96
CA ILE A 242 1.13 -13.04 3.90
C ILE A 242 0.98 -14.16 4.92
N SER A 243 2.05 -14.93 5.12
CA SER A 243 2.09 -15.92 6.19
C SER A 243 2.31 -15.26 7.54
N LYS A 244 2.11 -16.00 8.63
CA LYS A 244 2.54 -15.49 9.93
C LYS A 244 4.07 -15.32 9.92
N PRO A 245 4.65 -14.34 10.63
CA PRO A 245 6.10 -14.08 10.59
C PRO A 245 6.97 -15.31 10.91
N ASP A 246 6.50 -16.19 11.79
CA ASP A 246 7.14 -17.45 12.19
C ASP A 246 6.87 -18.63 11.23
N GLN A 247 6.00 -18.43 10.24
CA GLN A 247 5.55 -19.44 9.26
C GLN A 247 5.77 -18.97 7.82
N MET A 248 6.70 -18.04 7.61
CA MET A 248 6.98 -17.48 6.28
C MET A 248 7.43 -18.56 5.29
N ARG A 249 7.00 -18.43 4.03
CA ARG A 249 7.31 -19.37 2.96
C ARG A 249 8.23 -18.72 1.94
N GLU A 250 9.43 -19.28 1.74
CA GLU A 250 10.38 -18.77 0.74
C GLU A 250 9.87 -18.92 -0.70
N ASP A 251 8.99 -19.89 -0.95
CA ASP A 251 8.38 -20.11 -2.26
C ASP A 251 7.16 -19.20 -2.53
N ASN A 252 6.72 -18.41 -1.55
CA ASN A 252 5.61 -17.45 -1.69
C ASN A 252 6.16 -16.07 -2.11
N PRO A 253 5.69 -15.47 -3.22
CA PRO A 253 6.19 -14.18 -3.70
C PRO A 253 6.08 -13.03 -2.69
N ILE A 254 4.96 -12.95 -1.96
CA ILE A 254 4.69 -11.88 -0.99
C ILE A 254 5.61 -12.03 0.22
N ASP A 255 5.71 -13.24 0.77
CA ASP A 255 6.60 -13.53 1.91
C ASP A 255 8.07 -13.31 1.53
N TYR A 256 8.48 -13.73 0.33
CA TYR A 256 9.86 -13.55 -0.13
C TYR A 256 10.24 -12.07 -0.21
N LEU A 257 9.37 -11.21 -0.76
CA LEU A 257 9.65 -9.78 -0.92
C LEU A 257 9.62 -9.02 0.42
N ILE A 258 8.80 -9.44 1.39
CA ILE A 258 8.65 -8.80 2.70
C ILE A 258 9.67 -9.34 3.72
N HIS A 259 9.82 -10.66 3.84
CA HIS A 259 10.57 -11.31 4.91
C HIS A 259 12.00 -11.71 4.50
N VAL A 260 12.19 -12.15 3.25
CA VAL A 260 13.50 -12.63 2.76
C VAL A 260 14.32 -11.47 2.21
N LYS A 261 13.85 -10.83 1.14
CA LYS A 261 14.53 -9.69 0.48
C LYS A 261 14.31 -8.36 1.17
N LYS A 262 13.22 -8.25 1.95
CA LYS A 262 12.89 -7.06 2.75
C LYS A 262 12.87 -5.76 1.93
N ILE A 263 12.45 -5.84 0.67
CA ILE A 263 12.32 -4.67 -0.21
C ILE A 263 10.94 -4.01 -0.12
N ALA A 264 9.94 -4.76 0.32
CA ALA A 264 8.58 -4.28 0.49
C ALA A 264 8.34 -3.89 1.96
N LEU A 265 8.13 -2.59 2.22
CA LEU A 265 8.04 -2.01 3.55
C LEU A 265 6.61 -1.52 3.87
N PRO A 266 6.15 -1.62 5.13
CA PRO A 266 4.82 -1.16 5.52
C PRO A 266 4.71 0.37 5.45
N LEU A 267 3.51 0.89 5.16
CA LEU A 267 3.24 2.33 5.20
C LEU A 267 2.84 2.79 6.61
N PHE A 268 3.60 3.73 7.18
CA PHE A 268 3.46 4.25 8.54
C PHE A 268 3.31 3.14 9.61
N PRO A 269 4.28 2.21 9.73
CA PRO A 269 4.21 1.14 10.74
C PRO A 269 4.04 1.69 12.16
N GLN A 270 4.59 2.87 12.46
CA GLN A 270 4.53 3.55 13.77
C GLN A 270 3.11 3.81 14.27
N PHE A 271 2.09 3.82 13.40
CA PHE A 271 0.70 3.89 13.86
C PHE A 271 0.29 2.64 14.65
N GLY A 272 1.02 1.54 14.54
CA GLY A 272 0.81 0.33 15.32
C GLY A 272 -0.26 -0.60 14.77
N LEU A 273 -0.75 -0.38 13.55
CA LEU A 273 -1.82 -1.24 13.01
C LEU A 273 -1.30 -2.56 12.44
N GLU A 274 0.02 -2.67 12.21
CA GLU A 274 0.63 -3.73 11.40
C GLU A 274 -0.11 -3.83 10.04
N PRO A 275 0.00 -2.80 9.18
CA PRO A 275 -0.60 -2.79 7.85
C PRO A 275 -0.11 -3.96 6.98
N ASN A 276 -1.01 -4.50 6.16
CA ASN A 276 -0.74 -5.63 5.27
C ASN A 276 -0.64 -5.23 3.79
N VAL A 277 -0.45 -3.95 3.51
CA VAL A 277 -0.11 -3.44 2.18
C VAL A 277 1.26 -2.77 2.30
N TYR A 278 2.19 -3.25 1.49
CA TYR A 278 3.60 -2.90 1.53
C TYR A 278 4.00 -2.17 0.25
N TYR A 279 5.11 -1.45 0.32
CA TYR A 279 5.57 -0.57 -0.73
C TYR A 279 7.06 -0.80 -0.95
N VAL A 280 7.48 -0.89 -2.21
CA VAL A 280 8.90 -0.77 -2.54
C VAL A 280 9.25 0.72 -2.56
N PRO A 281 10.18 1.20 -1.71
CA PRO A 281 10.47 2.63 -1.62
C PRO A 281 10.90 3.24 -2.96
N PRO A 282 10.45 4.46 -3.31
CA PRO A 282 10.82 5.14 -4.55
C PRO A 282 12.27 5.65 -4.47
N LEU A 283 13.13 5.16 -5.34
CA LEU A 283 14.58 5.35 -5.28
C LEU A 283 15.02 6.83 -5.35
N HIS A 284 14.22 7.67 -6.01
CA HIS A 284 14.56 9.08 -6.26
C HIS A 284 14.10 10.04 -5.15
N ALA A 285 13.32 9.56 -4.18
CA ALA A 285 12.85 10.40 -3.07
C ALA A 285 13.87 10.44 -1.91
N PRO A 286 13.94 11.51 -1.12
CA PRO A 286 14.90 11.63 -0.02
C PRO A 286 14.74 10.55 1.04
N ALA A 287 15.86 9.92 1.41
CA ALA A 287 15.90 8.83 2.38
C ALA A 287 15.28 9.20 3.74
N ALA A 288 15.44 10.44 4.21
CA ALA A 288 14.83 10.90 5.46
C ALA A 288 13.29 10.87 5.41
N PHE A 289 12.70 11.36 4.31
CA PHE A 289 11.26 11.31 4.09
C PHE A 289 10.78 9.86 3.98
N LEU A 290 11.50 9.03 3.22
CA LEU A 290 11.18 7.62 3.08
C LEU A 290 11.24 6.86 4.40
N THR A 291 12.23 7.15 5.24
CA THR A 291 12.39 6.53 6.56
C THR A 291 11.22 6.91 7.48
N GLN A 292 10.74 8.15 7.39
CA GLN A 292 9.55 8.57 8.14
C GLN A 292 8.30 7.78 7.75
N ILE A 293 8.08 7.52 6.46
CA ILE A 293 6.86 6.88 5.97
C ILE A 293 6.93 5.34 5.92
N PHE A 294 8.12 4.75 5.75
CA PHE A 294 8.31 3.30 5.59
C PHE A 294 9.11 2.64 6.73
N GLY A 295 9.70 3.44 7.62
CA GLY A 295 10.49 2.96 8.75
C GLY A 295 11.98 2.73 8.43
N PRO A 296 12.73 2.14 9.37
CA PRO A 296 14.19 2.09 9.33
C PRO A 296 14.79 1.14 8.29
N GLY A 297 13.99 0.33 7.59
CA GLY A 297 14.47 -0.63 6.58
C GLY A 297 14.70 -0.05 5.18
N VAL A 298 14.50 1.26 5.00
CA VAL A 298 14.58 1.92 3.67
C VAL A 298 15.94 1.75 3.03
N GLU A 299 17.02 1.95 3.76
CA GLU A 299 18.37 1.90 3.20
C GLU A 299 18.68 0.50 2.64
N GLU A 300 18.38 -0.56 3.39
CA GLU A 300 18.59 -1.93 2.93
C GLU A 300 17.65 -2.30 1.77
N ALA A 301 16.39 -1.87 1.83
CA ALA A 301 15.42 -2.11 0.76
C ALA A 301 15.87 -1.46 -0.56
N THR A 302 16.28 -0.20 -0.53
CA THR A 302 16.78 0.55 -1.71
C THR A 302 18.04 -0.12 -2.28
N LYS A 303 18.99 -0.52 -1.44
CA LYS A 303 20.21 -1.23 -1.88
C LYS A 303 19.88 -2.57 -2.55
N ALA A 304 19.01 -3.36 -1.94
CA ALA A 304 18.59 -4.65 -2.50
C ALA A 304 17.84 -4.50 -3.83
N TYR A 305 16.95 -3.50 -3.93
CA TYR A 305 16.23 -3.21 -5.16
C TYR A 305 17.16 -2.72 -6.29
N LEU A 306 18.12 -1.85 -6.00
CA LEU A 306 19.13 -1.41 -6.98
C LEU A 306 20.04 -2.56 -7.44
N ASN A 307 20.31 -3.54 -6.57
CA ASN A 307 21.07 -4.73 -6.90
C ASN A 307 20.23 -5.83 -7.57
N ALA A 308 18.93 -5.62 -7.78
CA ALA A 308 18.05 -6.63 -8.37
C ALA A 308 18.63 -7.21 -9.68
N PRO A 309 19.21 -6.45 -10.63
CA PRO A 309 19.79 -7.02 -11.86
C PRO A 309 20.83 -8.15 -11.65
N ASN A 310 21.48 -8.19 -10.48
CA ASN A 310 22.44 -9.23 -10.09
C ASN A 310 21.82 -10.38 -9.26
N ASP A 311 20.52 -10.34 -9.04
CA ASP A 311 19.73 -11.28 -8.26
C ASP A 311 18.57 -11.82 -9.13
N PRO A 312 18.78 -12.95 -9.84
CA PRO A 312 17.80 -13.49 -10.79
C PRO A 312 16.45 -13.82 -10.17
N ASP A 313 16.42 -14.22 -8.89
CA ASP A 313 15.18 -14.55 -8.19
C ASP A 313 14.38 -13.27 -7.88
N LEU A 314 15.06 -12.21 -7.42
CA LEU A 314 14.41 -10.91 -7.21
C LEU A 314 13.94 -10.29 -8.54
N MET A 315 14.75 -10.31 -9.60
CA MET A 315 14.34 -9.78 -10.90
C MET A 315 13.18 -10.54 -11.50
N GLY A 316 13.20 -11.87 -11.42
CA GLY A 316 12.10 -12.71 -11.87
C GLY A 316 10.80 -12.39 -11.13
N LEU A 317 10.87 -12.20 -9.80
CA LEU A 317 9.71 -11.78 -9.01
C LEU A 317 9.19 -10.39 -9.39
N LEU A 318 10.08 -9.42 -9.63
CA LEU A 318 9.68 -8.09 -10.10
C LEU A 318 9.02 -8.14 -11.49
N ALA A 319 9.43 -9.07 -12.35
CA ALA A 319 8.80 -9.31 -13.65
C ALA A 319 7.41 -9.96 -13.56
N LEU A 320 7.09 -10.67 -12.46
CA LEU A 320 5.76 -11.25 -12.23
C LEU A 320 4.70 -10.20 -11.88
N PHE A 321 5.07 -8.98 -11.51
CA PHE A 321 4.10 -7.93 -11.21
C PHE A 321 3.22 -7.63 -12.43
N GLY A 322 1.91 -7.79 -12.29
CA GLY A 322 0.94 -7.52 -13.36
C GLY A 322 1.10 -8.40 -14.60
N SER A 323 1.70 -9.59 -14.46
CA SER A 323 1.83 -10.56 -15.56
C SER A 323 0.58 -11.44 -15.76
N THR A 324 -0.28 -11.53 -14.74
CA THR A 324 -1.52 -12.32 -14.75
C THR A 324 -2.57 -11.68 -13.84
N GLU A 325 -3.84 -12.01 -14.06
CA GLU A 325 -4.94 -11.63 -13.16
C GLU A 325 -5.12 -12.63 -12.00
N GLN A 326 -4.46 -13.79 -12.06
CA GLN A 326 -4.51 -14.77 -10.98
C GLN A 326 -3.56 -14.35 -9.84
N ILE A 327 -3.97 -14.62 -8.61
CA ILE A 327 -3.07 -14.55 -7.46
C ILE A 327 -2.00 -15.63 -7.67
N ILE A 328 -0.75 -15.33 -7.32
CA ILE A 328 0.38 -16.26 -7.44
C ILE A 328 0.78 -16.71 -6.03
N PRO A 329 0.32 -17.88 -5.55
CA PRO A 329 0.72 -18.43 -4.26
C PRO A 329 2.19 -18.84 -4.20
N ARG A 330 2.76 -19.28 -5.33
CA ARG A 330 4.09 -19.87 -5.40
C ARG A 330 4.89 -19.35 -6.59
N PHE A 331 6.21 -19.29 -6.45
CA PHE A 331 7.11 -19.03 -7.59
C PHE A 331 8.26 -20.02 -7.67
N ARG A 332 8.82 -20.17 -8.87
CA ARG A 332 10.00 -20.99 -9.10
C ARG A 332 10.78 -20.48 -10.31
N ARG A 333 12.09 -20.33 -10.15
CA ARG A 333 12.99 -20.04 -11.26
C ARG A 333 13.32 -21.31 -12.04
N VAL A 334 13.24 -21.23 -13.36
CA VAL A 334 13.65 -22.31 -14.28
C VAL A 334 14.52 -21.69 -15.37
N GLY A 335 15.84 -21.88 -15.26
CA GLY A 335 16.80 -21.25 -16.19
C GLY A 335 16.72 -19.72 -16.15
N GLY A 336 16.47 -19.11 -17.30
CA GLY A 336 16.32 -17.65 -17.47
C GLY A 336 14.88 -17.13 -17.28
N GLU A 337 13.98 -17.96 -16.78
CA GLU A 337 12.56 -17.63 -16.64
C GLU A 337 12.09 -17.79 -15.19
N MET A 338 11.04 -17.03 -14.85
CA MET A 338 10.35 -17.11 -13.58
C MET A 338 8.91 -17.58 -13.79
N LEU A 339 8.53 -18.66 -13.09
CA LEU A 339 7.19 -19.20 -13.13
C LEU A 339 6.40 -18.69 -11.91
N GLY A 340 5.16 -18.28 -12.14
CA GLY A 340 4.13 -18.17 -11.12
C GLY A 340 3.28 -19.44 -11.12
N LEU A 341 3.10 -20.04 -9.95
CA LEU A 341 2.46 -21.33 -9.74
C LEU A 341 1.30 -21.19 -8.74
N ASP A 342 0.28 -22.03 -8.91
CA ASP A 342 -0.80 -22.20 -7.93
C ASP A 342 -0.32 -23.05 -6.72
N GLU A 343 -1.16 -23.18 -5.69
CA GLU A 343 -0.84 -23.95 -4.48
C GLU A 343 -0.54 -25.43 -4.75
N ASP A 344 -1.14 -26.02 -5.79
CA ASP A 344 -0.91 -27.41 -6.20
C ASP A 344 0.32 -27.59 -7.11
N GLY A 345 0.97 -26.48 -7.49
CA GLY A 345 2.13 -26.46 -8.38
C GLY A 345 1.80 -26.30 -9.86
N THR A 346 0.52 -26.14 -10.23
CA THR A 346 0.10 -25.84 -11.60
C THR A 346 0.68 -24.51 -12.06
N GLU A 347 1.23 -24.47 -13.29
CA GLU A 347 1.79 -23.25 -13.87
C GLU A 347 0.67 -22.28 -14.27
N LEU A 348 0.66 -21.09 -13.66
CA LEU A 348 -0.29 -20.02 -13.95
C LEU A 348 0.25 -19.05 -14.99
N ILE A 349 1.55 -18.74 -14.91
CA ILE A 349 2.24 -17.79 -15.78
C ILE A 349 3.74 -18.05 -15.79
N ARG A 350 4.40 -17.64 -16.87
CA ARG A 350 5.85 -17.67 -17.04
C ARG A 350 6.31 -16.37 -17.66
N VAL A 351 7.35 -15.78 -17.08
CA VAL A 351 7.95 -14.52 -17.55
C VAL A 351 9.46 -14.66 -17.69
N PRO A 352 10.08 -14.00 -18.68
CA PRO A 352 11.54 -13.96 -18.78
C PRO A 352 12.12 -13.08 -17.65
N ILE A 353 13.25 -13.49 -17.07
CA ILE A 353 13.97 -12.69 -16.06
C ILE A 353 14.66 -11.48 -16.72
N GLN A 354 15.09 -11.65 -17.96
CA GLN A 354 15.67 -10.58 -18.78
C GLN A 354 14.83 -10.41 -20.04
N GLU A 355 14.36 -9.19 -20.28
CA GLU A 355 13.74 -8.84 -21.55
C GLU A 355 14.82 -8.57 -22.61
N PRO A 356 14.63 -9.05 -23.85
CA PRO A 356 15.52 -8.69 -24.95
C PRO A 356 15.47 -7.19 -25.21
N LYS A 357 16.63 -6.54 -25.19
CA LYS A 357 16.76 -5.12 -25.50
C LYS A 357 16.97 -4.94 -27.00
N TYR A 358 16.03 -4.27 -27.65
CA TYR A 358 16.15 -3.89 -29.06
C TYR A 358 16.55 -2.42 -29.13
N ILE A 359 17.80 -2.14 -29.52
CA ILE A 359 18.26 -0.78 -29.78
C ILE A 359 17.89 -0.44 -31.22
N ARG A 360 16.99 0.54 -31.39
CA ARG A 360 16.65 1.06 -32.72
C ARG A 360 17.83 1.88 -33.22
N MET A 361 18.20 1.73 -34.49
CA MET A 361 19.24 2.58 -35.07
C MET A 361 18.69 4.00 -35.28
N ALA A 362 19.54 5.01 -35.12
CA ALA A 362 19.16 6.41 -35.30
C ALA A 362 18.74 6.75 -36.75
N VAL A 363 19.13 5.93 -37.73
CA VAL A 363 18.79 6.11 -39.15
C VAL A 363 17.97 4.92 -39.63
N ASP A 364 16.82 5.20 -40.25
CA ASP A 364 16.06 4.22 -41.01
C ASP A 364 16.64 4.19 -42.44
N ALA A 365 17.58 3.29 -42.68
CA ALA A 365 18.27 3.17 -43.97
C ALA A 365 17.34 2.84 -45.15
N ALA A 366 16.22 2.14 -44.89
CA ALA A 366 15.25 1.81 -45.93
C ALA A 366 14.43 3.03 -46.37
N ARG A 367 14.26 4.00 -45.48
CA ARG A 367 13.50 5.24 -45.74
C ARG A 367 14.38 6.47 -45.93
N GLY A 368 15.69 6.36 -45.69
CA GLY A 368 16.64 7.47 -45.80
C GLY A 368 16.38 8.61 -44.79
N VAL A 369 15.75 8.31 -43.65
CA VAL A 369 15.37 9.33 -42.65
C VAL A 369 16.08 9.12 -41.32
N LEU A 370 16.43 10.23 -40.67
CA LEU A 370 16.87 10.27 -39.28
C LEU A 370 15.65 10.11 -38.38
N LEU A 371 15.69 9.15 -37.47
CA LEU A 371 14.66 8.93 -36.47
C LEU A 371 14.95 9.84 -35.26
N THR A 372 13.95 10.61 -34.85
CA THR A 372 14.00 11.40 -33.60
C THR A 372 13.56 10.54 -32.41
N ASN A 373 14.07 10.85 -31.21
CA ASN A 373 13.82 10.11 -29.96
C ASN A 373 14.28 8.65 -29.95
N VAL A 374 15.43 8.38 -30.59
CA VAL A 374 16.17 7.13 -30.44
C VAL A 374 17.26 7.34 -29.38
N PRO A 375 17.37 6.47 -28.35
CA PRO A 375 18.31 6.65 -27.24
C PRO A 375 19.78 6.60 -27.64
#